data_AF-A0A257S0A2-F1
#
_entry.id   AF-A0A257S0A2-F1
#
_cell.length_a   1.000
_cell.length_b   1.000
_cell.length_c   1.000
_cell.angle_alpha   90.00
_cell.angle_beta   90.00
_cell.angle_gamma   90.00
#
_symmetry.space_group_name_H-M   'P 1'
#
loop_
_entity.id
_entity.type
_entity.pdbx_description
1 polymer ?
#
loop_
_entity_poly.entity_id
_entity_poly.type
_entity_poly.pdbx_seq_one_letter_code
_entity_poly.pdbx_strand_id
1 'polypeptide(L)' 'MVKVSKVNPGSIADELGMVPGTELVSVNGRELGDFLDWEFLTADDDLVIEARLPDGEAVEFEIERPEGEAIGVELEP' A
#
# COMPACT_ATOMS: atom_id res chain seq x y z
N MET A 1 7.22 9.96 -5.10
CA MET A 1 5.93 9.31 -5.38
C MET A 1 6.14 7.84 -5.17
N VAL A 2 5.33 7.20 -4.35
CA VAL A 2 5.47 5.77 -4.06
C VAL A 2 4.44 5.03 -4.90
N LYS A 3 4.88 4.13 -5.77
CA LYS A 3 4.02 3.47 -6.73
C LYS A 3 4.21 1.98 -6.70
N VAL A 4 3.11 1.24 -6.79
CA VAL A 4 3.12 -0.22 -6.81
C VAL A 4 3.59 -0.70 -8.18
N SER A 5 4.71 -1.41 -8.22
CA SER A 5 5.23 -2.06 -9.42
C SER A 5 4.62 -3.46 -9.62
N LYS A 6 4.30 -4.14 -8.50
CA LYS A 6 3.69 -5.47 -8.53
C LYS A 6 2.88 -5.74 -7.26
N VAL A 7 1.83 -6.55 -7.42
CA VAL A 7 1.04 -7.12 -6.32
C VAL A 7 1.23 -8.64 -6.34
N ASN A 8 1.49 -9.22 -5.17
CA ASN A 8 1.70 -10.66 -5.01
C ASN A 8 0.35 -11.38 -4.99
N PRO A 9 0.12 -12.39 -5.86
CA PRO A 9 -1.14 -13.14 -5.86
C PRO A 9 -1.45 -13.79 -4.51
N GLY A 10 -2.69 -13.64 -4.04
CA GLY A 10 -3.14 -14.15 -2.75
C GLY A 10 -2.58 -13.41 -1.54
N SER A 11 -2.01 -12.21 -1.73
CA SER A 11 -1.65 -11.33 -0.62
C SER A 11 -2.80 -10.43 -0.20
N ILE A 12 -2.65 -9.77 0.94
CA ILE A 12 -3.61 -8.77 1.45
C ILE A 12 -3.90 -7.71 0.38
N ALA A 13 -2.88 -7.20 -0.31
CA ALA A 13 -3.05 -6.21 -1.38
C ALA A 13 -3.86 -6.76 -2.57
N ASP A 14 -3.68 -8.04 -2.93
CA ASP A 14 -4.44 -8.69 -4.00
C ASP A 14 -5.93 -8.86 -3.61
N GLU A 15 -6.19 -9.30 -2.37
CA GLU A 15 -7.54 -9.46 -1.83
C GLU A 15 -8.31 -8.14 -1.75
N LEU A 16 -7.60 -7.04 -1.46
CA LEU A 16 -8.15 -5.69 -1.44
C LEU A 16 -8.29 -5.07 -2.84
N GLY A 17 -7.84 -5.74 -3.89
CA GLY A 17 -7.96 -5.26 -5.27
C GLY A 17 -6.96 -4.17 -5.64
N MET A 18 -5.84 -4.05 -4.91
CA MET A 18 -4.73 -3.21 -5.32
C MET A 18 -4.12 -3.76 -6.61
N VAL A 19 -3.70 -2.87 -7.50
CA VAL A 19 -3.13 -3.25 -8.81
C VAL A 19 -1.81 -2.53 -9.09
N PRO A 20 -0.94 -3.08 -9.96
CA PRO A 20 0.22 -2.36 -10.46
C PRO A 20 -0.16 -1.00 -11.04
N GLY A 21 0.64 0.01 -10.72
CA GLY A 21 0.38 1.40 -11.08
C GLY A 21 -0.45 2.18 -10.05
N THR A 22 -0.93 1.54 -8.98
CA THR A 22 -1.53 2.24 -7.83
C THR A 22 -0.49 3.17 -7.21
N GLU A 23 -0.85 4.43 -7.04
CA GLU A 23 -0.04 5.43 -6.35
C GLU A 23 -0.43 5.44 -4.87
N LEU A 24 0.54 5.22 -3.99
CA LEU A 24 0.35 5.22 -2.54
C LEU A 24 0.62 6.64 -2.04
N VAL A 25 -0.37 7.24 -1.38
CA VAL A 25 -0.38 8.66 -1.01
C VAL A 25 0.01 8.83 0.46
N SER A 26 -0.66 8.10 1.35
CA SER A 26 -0.44 8.22 2.79
C SER A 26 -0.69 6.89 3.50
N VAL A 27 -0.09 6.73 4.69
CA VAL A 27 -0.36 5.63 5.62
C VAL A 27 -0.69 6.24 6.98
N ASN A 28 -1.85 5.89 7.54
CA ASN A 28 -2.36 6.43 8.81
C ASN A 28 -2.33 7.97 8.85
N GLY A 29 -2.69 8.60 7.73
CA GLY A 29 -2.74 10.05 7.55
C GLY A 29 -1.37 10.74 7.43
N ARG A 30 -0.28 9.98 7.26
CA ARG A 30 1.07 10.52 7.05
C ARG A 30 1.50 10.28 5.60
N GLU A 31 1.88 11.36 4.91
CA GLU A 31 2.29 11.30 3.50
C GLU A 31 3.52 10.42 3.28
N LEU A 32 3.53 9.70 2.17
CA LEU A 32 4.67 8.93 1.70
C LEU A 32 5.55 9.78 0.77
N GLY A 33 6.77 10.09 1.21
CA GLY A 33 7.78 10.75 0.38
C GLY A 33 8.58 9.76 -0.46
N ASP A 34 8.99 8.65 0.15
CA ASP A 34 9.82 7.61 -0.47
C ASP A 34 9.55 6.20 0.08
N PHE A 35 10.39 5.24 -0.34
CA PHE A 35 10.34 3.84 0.11
C PHE A 35 10.61 3.67 1.61
N LEU A 36 11.44 4.53 2.23
CA LEU A 36 11.73 4.42 3.66
C LEU A 36 10.51 4.83 4.50
N ASP A 37 9.76 5.84 4.04
CA ASP A 37 8.49 6.20 4.67
C ASP A 37 7.51 5.03 4.62
N TRP A 38 7.43 4.32 3.48
CA TRP A 38 6.62 3.12 3.36
C TRP A 38 6.99 2.05 4.37
N GLU A 39 8.25 1.65 4.44
CA GLU A 39 8.73 0.63 5.38
C GLU A 39 8.48 1.02 6.85
N PHE A 40 8.68 2.30 7.18
CA PHE A 40 8.50 2.78 8.54
C PHE A 40 7.03 2.88 8.94
N LEU A 41 6.19 3.47 8.08
CA LEU A 41 4.78 3.73 8.40
C LEU A 41 3.91 2.48 8.32
N THR A 42 4.33 1.47 7.55
CA THR A 42 3.65 0.18 7.50
C THR A 42 4.16 -0.82 8.54
N ALA A 43 4.97 -0.40 9.51
CA ALA A 43 5.42 -1.29 10.58
C ALA A 43 4.30 -1.68 11.56
N ASP A 44 3.24 -0.88 11.65
CA ASP A 44 2.04 -1.19 12.45
C ASP A 44 1.11 -2.18 11.71
N ASP A 45 0.27 -2.89 12.46
CA ASP A 45 -0.64 -3.90 11.90
C ASP A 45 -2.01 -3.33 11.50
N ASP A 46 -2.47 -2.28 12.17
CA ASP A 46 -3.67 -1.53 11.80
C ASP A 46 -3.28 -0.35 10.89
N LEU A 47 -3.62 -0.45 9.60
CA LEU A 47 -3.21 0.49 8.58
C LEU A 47 -4.41 1.04 7.81
N VAL A 48 -4.40 2.34 7.60
CA VAL A 48 -5.27 3.04 6.64
C VAL A 48 -4.37 3.61 5.56
N ILE A 49 -4.48 3.09 4.34
CA ILE A 49 -3.64 3.51 3.21
C ILE A 49 -4.51 4.28 2.22
N GLU A 50 -4.24 5.58 2.09
CA GLU A 50 -4.83 6.37 1.01
C GLU A 50 -4.03 6.15 -0.27
N ALA A 51 -4.74 5.88 -1.36
CA ALA A 51 -4.14 5.57 -2.64
C ALA A 51 -4.94 6.16 -3.80
N ARG A 52 -4.30 6.16 -4.98
CA ARG A 52 -4.95 6.47 -6.24
C ARG A 52 -4.71 5.33 -7.23
N LEU A 53 -5.79 4.75 -7.72
CA LEU A 53 -5.75 3.68 -8.72
C LEU A 53 -5.22 4.21 -10.06
N PRO A 54 -4.79 3.33 -10.99
CA PRO A 54 -4.22 3.74 -12.28
C PRO A 54 -5.15 4.57 -13.17
N ASP A 55 -6.46 4.45 -12.97
CA ASP A 55 -7.48 5.24 -13.68
C ASP A 55 -7.72 6.63 -13.05
N GLY A 56 -7.09 6.92 -11.90
CA GLY A 56 -7.21 8.17 -11.17
C GLY A 56 -8.23 8.14 -10.03
N GLU A 57 -8.95 7.05 -9.82
CA GLU A 57 -9.87 6.90 -8.69
C GLU A 57 -9.10 6.93 -7.37
N ALA A 58 -9.58 7.73 -6.41
CA ALA A 58 -9.04 7.74 -5.05
C ALA A 58 -9.72 6.65 -4.22
N VAL A 59 -8.91 5.86 -3.52
CA VAL A 59 -9.36 4.73 -2.70
C VAL A 59 -8.63 4.75 -1.36
N GLU A 60 -9.30 4.29 -0.32
CA GLU A 60 -8.73 4.06 1.01
C GLU A 60 -8.77 2.56 1.29
N PHE A 61 -7.62 1.98 1.61
CA PHE A 61 -7.49 0.58 2.01
C PHE A 61 -7.34 0.50 3.52
N GLU A 62 -8.32 -0.09 4.19
CA GLU A 62 -8.23 -0.45 5.60
C GLU A 62 -7.68 -1.89 5.70
N ILE A 63 -6.58 -2.04 6.44
CA ILE A 63 -5.88 -3.32 6.61
C ILE A 63 -5.73 -3.58 8.11
N GLU A 64 -6.25 -4.72 8.56
CA GLU A 64 -5.87 -5.37 9.82
C GLU A 64 -4.90 -6.51 9.49
N ARG A 65 -3.60 -6.27 9.66
CA ARG A 65 -2.56 -7.21 9.21
C ARG A 65 -2.29 -8.29 10.25
N PRO A 66 -2.35 -9.58 9.88
CA PRO A 66 -1.92 -10.66 10.78
C PRO A 66 -0.41 -10.58 11.07
N GLU A 67 -0.02 -10.97 12.30
CA GLU A 67 1.38 -10.97 12.73
C GLU A 67 2.26 -11.79 11.77
N GLY A 68 3.29 -11.15 11.23
CA GLY A 68 4.28 -11.78 10.36
C GLY A 68 3.85 -11.90 8.88
N GLU A 69 2.66 -11.42 8.51
CA GLU A 69 2.27 -11.30 7.11
C GLU A 69 2.75 -9.99 6.49
N ALA A 70 3.00 -10.01 5.19
CA ALA A 70 3.33 -8.82 4.42
C ALA A 70 2.09 -8.34 3.65
N ILE A 71 2.01 -7.03 3.41
CA ILE A 71 0.94 -6.45 2.59
C ILE A 71 0.95 -7.05 1.17
N GLY A 72 2.14 -7.40 0.65
CA GLY A 72 2.31 -8.10 -0.62
C GLY A 72 2.44 -7.21 -1.85
N VAL A 73 3.00 -6.01 -1.65
CA VAL A 73 3.34 -5.08 -2.74
C VAL A 73 4.85 -5.05 -2.97
N GLU A 74 5.24 -4.87 -4.23
CA GLU A 74 6.57 -4.39 -4.59
C GLU A 74 6.42 -2.97 -5.12
N LEU A 75 7.37 -2.10 -4.77
CA LEU A 75 7.33 -0.68 -5.15
C LEU A 75 8.27 -0.42 -6.34
N GLU A 76 7.98 0.65 -7.08
CA GLU A 76 8.93 1.22 -8.03
C GLU A 76 10.15 1.79 -7.28
N PRO A 77 11.37 1.68 -7.86
CA PRO A 77 12.61 2.18 -7.26
C PRO A 77 12.73 3.71 -7.22
#